data_AF-R7RQ78-F1
#
_entry.id   AF-R7RQ78-F1
#
_cell.length_a   1.000
_cell.length_b   1.000
_cell.length_c   1.000
_cell.angle_alpha   90.00
_cell.angle_beta   90.00
_cell.angle_gamma   90.00
#
_symmetry.space_group_name_H-M   'P 1'
#
loop_
_entity.id
_entity.type
_entity.pdbx_description
1 polymer ?
#
loop_
_entity_poly.entity_id
_entity_poly.type
_entity_poly.pdbx_seq_one_letter_code
_entity_poly.pdbx_strand_id
1 'polypeptide(L)'
;MLIKILKEAFLGSMSSILTVAKIVIPLMIIIEIIKELNLLDKICGIFKPLTKMLKLSETTILPLFSGLFFGIVYGAGLIIDAAEEGNISKKDMYLVIVFLGACHAIVEDTLVFVQIGANGWVIFFVRLISAFILTYILSIIFDKSNTAKRIIKEEIAG
;
A
#
# COMPACT_ATOMS: atom_id res chain seq x y z
N MET A 1 -9.03 -1.38 45.85
CA MET A 1 -8.33 -0.49 44.90
C MET A 1 -7.93 -1.25 43.63
N LEU A 2 -7.13 -2.31 43.74
CA LEU A 2 -6.68 -3.15 42.61
C LEU A 2 -7.83 -3.72 41.75
N ILE A 3 -8.87 -4.29 42.37
CA ILE A 3 -10.03 -4.88 41.67
C ILE A 3 -10.83 -3.81 40.88
N LYS A 4 -10.88 -2.56 41.35
CA LYS A 4 -11.56 -1.46 40.63
C LYS A 4 -10.77 -1.08 39.37
N ILE A 5 -9.45 -0.93 39.50
CA ILE A 5 -8.57 -0.63 38.38
C ILE A 5 -8.65 -1.73 37.31
N LEU A 6 -8.62 -3.00 37.73
CA LEU A 6 -8.78 -4.15 36.82
C LEU A 6 -10.14 -4.15 36.09
N LYS A 7 -11.22 -3.84 36.81
CA LYS A 7 -12.57 -3.79 36.23
C LYS A 7 -12.72 -2.62 35.24
N GLU A 8 -12.20 -1.45 35.58
CA GLU A 8 -12.22 -0.27 34.71
C GLU A 8 -11.37 -0.46 33.46
N ALA A 9 -10.16 -1.02 33.61
CA ALA A 9 -9.29 -1.33 32.48
C ALA A 9 -9.93 -2.38 31.54
N PHE A 10 -10.53 -3.43 32.10
CA PHE A 10 -11.18 -4.47 31.31
C PHE A 10 -12.41 -3.93 30.55
N LEU A 11 -13.28 -3.19 31.23
CA LEU A 11 -14.48 -2.60 30.61
C LEU A 11 -14.11 -1.53 29.56
N GLY A 12 -13.11 -0.69 29.85
CA GLY A 12 -12.61 0.32 28.90
C GLY A 12 -12.00 -0.31 27.65
N SER A 13 -11.19 -1.36 27.81
CA SER A 13 -10.60 -2.09 26.69
C SER A 13 -11.65 -2.80 25.85
N MET A 14 -12.63 -3.47 26.50
CA MET A 14 -13.72 -4.13 25.81
C MET A 14 -14.57 -3.13 25.00
N SER A 15 -14.88 -1.97 25.58
CA SER A 15 -15.62 -0.92 24.87
C SER A 15 -14.84 -0.37 23.67
N SER A 16 -13.52 -0.25 23.79
CA SER A 16 -12.65 0.21 22.71
C SER A 16 -12.62 -0.79 21.55
N ILE A 17 -12.45 -2.08 21.86
CA ILE A 17 -12.49 -3.17 20.87
C ILE A 17 -13.82 -3.16 20.11
N LEU A 18 -14.95 -3.05 20.81
CA LEU A 18 -16.27 -3.01 20.19
C LEU A 18 -16.45 -1.77 19.29
N THR A 19 -15.87 -0.64 19.65
CA THR A 19 -15.95 0.59 18.86
C THR A 19 -15.16 0.45 17.55
N VAL A 20 -13.93 -0.07 17.62
CA VAL A 20 -13.10 -0.32 16.43
C VAL A 20 -13.75 -1.41 15.56
N ALA A 21 -14.22 -2.50 16.15
CA ALA A 21 -14.84 -3.61 15.42
C ALA A 21 -16.09 -3.17 14.64
N LYS A 22 -16.91 -2.27 15.20
CA LYS A 22 -18.09 -1.70 14.52
C LYS A 22 -17.75 -0.92 13.26
N ILE A 23 -16.49 -0.57 13.03
CA ILE A 23 -16.05 0.24 11.89
C ILE A 23 -15.23 -0.59 10.94
N VAL A 24 -14.28 -1.36 11.47
CA VAL A 24 -13.46 -2.25 10.65
C VAL A 24 -14.31 -3.36 10.02
N ILE A 25 -15.24 -3.98 10.74
CA ILE A 25 -16.04 -5.09 10.19
C ILE A 25 -16.89 -4.62 8.99
N PRO A 26 -17.71 -3.55 9.07
CA PRO A 26 -18.45 -3.07 7.90
C PRO A 26 -17.53 -2.60 6.77
N LEU A 27 -16.41 -1.95 7.09
CA LEU A 27 -15.43 -1.51 6.09
C LEU A 27 -14.87 -2.71 5.31
N MET A 28 -14.49 -3.78 6.00
CA MET A 28 -13.98 -5.01 5.39
C MET A 28 -15.03 -5.67 4.50
N ILE A 29 -16.30 -5.69 4.92
CA ILE A 29 -17.40 -6.20 4.09
C ILE A 29 -17.56 -5.36 2.82
N ILE A 30 -17.52 -4.03 2.93
CA ILE A 30 -17.62 -3.11 1.77
C ILE A 30 -16.45 -3.33 0.81
N ILE A 31 -15.22 -3.43 1.34
CA ILE A 31 -14.00 -3.71 0.59
C ILE A 31 -14.14 -5.04 -0.18
N GLU A 32 -14.62 -6.08 0.48
CA GLU A 32 -14.81 -7.40 -0.13
C GLU A 32 -15.83 -7.36 -1.27
N ILE A 33 -16.95 -6.64 -1.10
CA ILE A 33 -17.94 -6.44 -2.16
C ILE A 33 -17.32 -5.69 -3.35
N ILE A 34 -16.57 -4.61 -3.10
CA ILE A 34 -15.91 -3.83 -4.17
C ILE A 34 -14.96 -4.71 -4.98
N LYS A 35 -14.26 -5.63 -4.31
CA LYS A 35 -13.37 -6.60 -4.94
C LYS A 35 -14.12 -7.57 -5.85
N GLU A 36 -15.22 -8.17 -5.38
CA GLU A 36 -16.02 -9.12 -6.18
C GLU A 36 -16.63 -8.50 -7.45
N LEU A 37 -16.92 -7.20 -7.42
CA LEU A 37 -17.49 -6.50 -8.58
C LEU A 37 -16.50 -6.30 -9.74
N ASN A 38 -15.25 -6.78 -9.65
CA ASN A 38 -14.21 -6.63 -10.69
C ASN A 38 -14.03 -5.18 -11.17
N LEU A 39 -14.27 -4.19 -10.30
CA LEU A 39 -14.03 -2.78 -10.62
C LEU A 39 -12.54 -2.47 -10.82
N LEU A 40 -11.66 -3.38 -10.38
CA LEU A 40 -10.21 -3.24 -10.45
C LEU A 40 -9.71 -2.90 -11.85
N ASP A 41 -10.13 -3.64 -12.87
CA ASP A 41 -9.70 -3.41 -14.26
C ASP A 41 -10.20 -2.06 -14.82
N LYS A 42 -11.36 -1.60 -14.36
CA LYS A 42 -11.94 -0.31 -14.77
C LYS A 42 -11.24 0.87 -14.11
N ILE A 43 -10.70 0.70 -12.90
CA ILE A 43 -10.05 1.77 -12.11
C ILE A 43 -8.57 1.92 -12.48
N CYS A 44 -7.96 0.94 -13.15
CA CYS A 44 -6.57 0.99 -13.62
C CYS A 44 -6.21 2.30 -14.35
N GLY A 45 -7.15 2.89 -15.09
CA GLY A 45 -6.94 4.17 -15.78
C GLY A 45 -6.57 5.34 -14.85
N ILE A 46 -7.12 5.37 -13.63
CA ILE A 46 -6.88 6.44 -12.64
C ILE A 46 -5.48 6.34 -12.05
N PHE A 47 -4.91 5.13 -12.01
CA PHE A 47 -3.60 4.85 -11.41
C PHE A 47 -2.44 4.92 -12.41
N LYS A 48 -2.73 4.98 -13.72
CA LYS A 48 -1.72 5.25 -14.77
C LYS A 48 -0.84 6.48 -14.51
N PRO A 49 -1.36 7.66 -14.11
CA PRO A 49 -0.50 8.79 -13.81
C PRO A 49 0.43 8.51 -12.63
N LEU A 50 -0.05 7.82 -11.59
CA LEU A 50 0.75 7.49 -10.41
C LEU A 50 1.92 6.56 -10.76
N THR A 51 1.66 5.50 -11.53
CA THR A 51 2.72 4.57 -11.96
C THR A 51 3.73 5.23 -12.89
N LYS A 52 3.29 6.10 -13.80
CA LYS A 52 4.19 6.91 -14.64
C LYS A 52 5.11 7.81 -13.83
N MET A 53 4.57 8.50 -12.82
CA MET A 53 5.38 9.36 -11.94
C MET A 53 6.43 8.57 -11.16
N LEU A 54 6.10 7.34 -10.73
CA LEU A 54 7.02 6.44 -10.04
C LEU A 54 7.94 5.65 -10.98
N LYS A 55 7.83 5.86 -12.30
CA LYS A 55 8.53 5.12 -13.37
C LYS A 55 8.32 3.60 -13.29
N LEU A 56 7.10 3.20 -12.95
CA LEU A 56 6.66 1.80 -12.90
C LEU A 56 5.99 1.39 -14.21
N SER A 57 6.05 0.09 -14.53
CA SER A 57 5.29 -0.50 -15.63
C SER A 57 3.78 -0.47 -15.37
N GLU A 58 2.95 -0.49 -16.42
CA GLU A 58 1.49 -0.54 -16.27
C GLU A 58 1.00 -1.85 -15.62
N THR A 59 1.79 -2.92 -15.74
CA THR A 59 1.51 -4.22 -15.08
C THR A 59 1.53 -4.16 -13.56
N THR A 60 2.12 -3.11 -12.98
CA THR A 60 2.14 -2.89 -11.52
C THR A 60 0.88 -2.23 -10.98
N ILE A 61 0.00 -1.71 -11.84
CA ILE A 61 -1.15 -0.90 -11.43
C ILE A 61 -2.07 -1.70 -10.53
N LEU A 62 -2.40 -2.94 -10.92
CA LEU A 62 -3.27 -3.82 -10.14
C LEU A 62 -2.69 -4.14 -8.75
N PRO A 63 -1.45 -4.65 -8.63
CA PRO A 63 -0.85 -4.89 -7.31
C PRO A 63 -0.69 -3.63 -6.45
N LEU A 64 -0.33 -2.50 -7.05
CA LEU A 64 -0.17 -1.23 -6.35
C LEU A 64 -1.52 -0.70 -5.82
N PHE A 65 -2.54 -0.71 -6.66
CA PHE A 65 -3.89 -0.29 -6.27
C PHE A 65 -4.45 -1.19 -5.17
N SER A 66 -4.34 -2.50 -5.38
CA SER A 66 -4.90 -3.48 -4.46
C SER A 66 -4.23 -3.41 -3.09
N GLY A 67 -2.91 -3.27 -3.03
CA GLY A 67 -2.18 -3.07 -1.78
C GLY A 67 -2.52 -1.76 -1.07
N LEU A 68 -2.73 -0.68 -1.83
CA LEU A 68 -3.04 0.63 -1.29
C LEU A 68 -4.42 0.67 -0.61
N PHE A 69 -5.44 0.05 -1.21
CA PHE A 69 -6.80 0.09 -0.70
C PHE A 69 -7.17 -1.11 0.18
N PHE A 70 -6.69 -2.30 -0.16
CA PHE A 70 -7.09 -3.57 0.48
C PHE A 70 -6.00 -4.18 1.35
N GLY A 71 -4.84 -3.52 1.43
CA GLY A 71 -3.76 -3.90 2.33
C GLY A 71 -2.68 -4.78 1.72
N ILE A 72 -1.55 -4.85 2.41
CA ILE A 72 -0.30 -5.41 1.87
C ILE A 72 -0.39 -6.90 1.58
N VAL A 73 -1.18 -7.67 2.33
CA VAL A 73 -1.33 -9.11 2.11
C VAL A 73 -1.94 -9.39 0.75
N TYR A 74 -2.99 -8.64 0.39
CA TYR A 74 -3.64 -8.78 -0.90
C TYR A 74 -2.77 -8.23 -2.03
N GLY A 75 -2.14 -7.05 -1.83
CA GLY A 75 -1.15 -6.51 -2.75
C GLY A 75 -0.02 -7.48 -3.04
N ALA A 76 0.56 -8.10 -2.00
CA ALA A 76 1.64 -9.06 -2.13
C ALA A 76 1.24 -10.31 -2.93
N GLY A 77 0.02 -10.83 -2.75
CA GLY A 77 -0.50 -11.93 -3.58
C GLY A 77 -0.46 -11.58 -5.07
N LEU A 78 -1.01 -10.41 -5.45
CA LEU A 78 -0.99 -9.96 -6.83
C LEU A 78 0.42 -9.63 -7.35
N ILE A 79 1.33 -9.18 -6.47
CA ILE A 79 2.74 -8.99 -6.84
C ILE A 79 3.39 -10.33 -7.17
N ILE A 80 3.13 -11.38 -6.37
CA ILE A 80 3.66 -12.72 -6.58
C ILE A 80 3.11 -13.30 -7.88
N ASP A 81 1.80 -13.24 -8.10
CA ASP A 81 1.16 -13.73 -9.32
C ASP A 81 1.76 -13.04 -10.57
N ALA A 82 1.87 -11.70 -10.54
CA ALA A 82 2.46 -10.94 -11.64
C ALA A 82 3.96 -11.24 -11.85
N ALA A 83 4.69 -11.64 -10.80
CA ALA A 83 6.09 -12.03 -10.88
C ALA A 83 6.28 -13.43 -11.48
N GLU A 84 5.40 -14.37 -11.14
CA GLU A 84 5.39 -15.72 -11.70
C GLU A 84 5.02 -15.72 -13.19
N GLU A 85 4.10 -14.85 -13.60
CA GLU A 85 3.73 -14.64 -15.00
C GLU A 85 4.80 -13.90 -15.82
N GLY A 86 5.86 -13.38 -15.17
CA GLY A 86 6.91 -12.58 -15.83
C GLY A 86 6.44 -11.19 -16.27
N ASN A 87 5.30 -10.73 -15.77
CA ASN A 87 4.68 -9.46 -16.14
C ASN A 87 5.27 -8.25 -15.41
N ILE A 88 6.02 -8.45 -14.32
CA ILE A 88 6.63 -7.38 -13.52
C ILE A 88 8.16 -7.54 -13.41
N SER A 89 8.91 -6.46 -13.61
CA SER A 89 10.35 -6.48 -13.46
C SER A 89 10.77 -6.50 -11.98
N LYS A 90 11.98 -6.97 -11.66
CA LYS A 90 12.50 -6.94 -10.29
C LYS A 90 12.57 -5.52 -9.71
N LYS A 91 12.86 -4.53 -10.56
CA LYS A 91 12.87 -3.10 -10.18
C LYS A 91 11.46 -2.67 -9.78
N ASP A 92 10.48 -2.98 -10.61
CA ASP A 92 9.09 -2.59 -10.39
C ASP A 92 8.51 -3.27 -9.15
N MET A 93 8.77 -4.57 -8.99
CA MET A 93 8.39 -5.33 -7.80
C MET A 93 8.93 -4.69 -6.51
N TYR A 94 10.21 -4.33 -6.50
CA TYR A 94 10.85 -3.69 -5.34
C TYR A 94 10.22 -2.33 -5.02
N LEU A 95 10.00 -1.49 -6.04
CA LEU A 95 9.41 -0.17 -5.86
C LEU A 95 7.95 -0.23 -5.39
N VAL A 96 7.16 -1.18 -5.89
CA VAL A 96 5.79 -1.43 -5.41
C VAL A 96 5.81 -1.86 -3.95
N ILE A 97 6.67 -2.82 -3.57
CA ILE A 97 6.79 -3.27 -2.18
C ILE A 97 7.17 -2.11 -1.25
N VAL A 98 8.12 -1.25 -1.64
CA VAL A 98 8.52 -0.10 -0.82
C VAL A 98 7.37 0.91 -0.68
N PHE A 99 6.66 1.21 -1.78
CA PHE A 99 5.53 2.12 -1.73
C PHE A 99 4.43 1.60 -0.80
N LEU A 100 4.04 0.32 -0.95
CA LEU A 100 3.02 -0.32 -0.13
C LEU A 100 3.47 -0.47 1.32
N GLY A 101 4.75 -0.75 1.58
CA GLY A 101 5.29 -0.78 2.93
C GLY A 101 5.02 0.52 3.70
N ALA A 102 5.07 1.67 3.02
CA ALA A 102 4.84 2.98 3.63
C ALA A 102 3.35 3.37 3.72
N CYS A 103 2.49 2.96 2.78
CA CYS A 103 1.12 3.47 2.69
C CYS A 103 0.00 2.45 2.41
N HIS A 104 0.24 1.14 2.54
CA HIS A 104 -0.82 0.14 2.38
C HIS A 104 -2.03 0.40 3.29
N ALA A 105 -3.18 -0.14 2.90
CA ALA A 105 -4.44 -0.05 3.64
C ALA A 105 -4.80 1.40 4.05
N ILE A 106 -4.55 2.37 3.17
CA ILE A 106 -4.60 3.80 3.50
C ILE A 106 -5.97 4.24 4.01
N VAL A 107 -7.05 3.59 3.56
CA VAL A 107 -8.42 3.84 4.01
C VAL A 107 -8.66 3.23 5.39
N GLU A 108 -8.34 1.96 5.56
CA GLU A 108 -8.55 1.22 6.82
C GLU A 108 -7.78 1.85 7.98
N ASP A 109 -6.46 2.03 7.81
CA ASP A 109 -5.62 2.58 8.86
C ASP A 109 -6.08 4.01 9.23
N THR A 110 -6.37 4.86 8.24
CA THR A 110 -6.84 6.23 8.49
C THR A 110 -8.14 6.23 9.29
N LEU A 111 -9.09 5.35 8.96
CA LEU A 111 -10.35 5.24 9.69
C LEU A 111 -10.15 4.73 11.11
N VAL A 112 -9.29 3.73 11.31
CA VAL A 112 -8.93 3.23 12.65
C VAL A 112 -8.31 4.35 13.50
N PHE A 113 -7.40 5.14 12.93
CA PHE A 113 -6.78 6.26 13.64
C PHE A 113 -7.75 7.40 13.95
N VAL A 114 -8.71 7.68 13.06
CA VAL A 114 -9.77 8.67 13.33
C VAL A 114 -10.61 8.26 14.53
N GLN A 115 -10.86 6.96 14.73
CA GLN A 115 -11.65 6.47 15.86
C GLN A 115 -10.99 6.67 17.21
N ILE A 116 -9.67 6.65 17.27
CA ILE A 116 -8.92 6.96 18.49
C ILE A 116 -8.67 8.47 18.67
N GLY A 117 -9.31 9.32 17.85
CA GLY A 117 -9.29 10.78 17.97
C GLY A 117 -8.19 11.47 17.14
N ALA A 118 -7.50 10.76 16.26
CA ALA A 118 -6.47 11.37 15.41
C ALA A 118 -7.09 12.11 14.20
N ASN A 119 -6.36 13.10 13.67
CA ASN A 119 -6.77 13.79 12.45
C ASN A 119 -6.48 12.93 11.21
N GLY A 120 -7.53 12.34 10.64
CA GLY A 120 -7.42 11.45 9.48
C GLY A 120 -6.78 12.09 8.25
N TRP A 121 -7.01 13.39 8.00
CA TRP A 121 -6.41 14.09 6.86
C TRP A 121 -4.89 14.17 6.98
N VAL A 122 -4.40 14.48 8.18
CA VAL A 122 -2.95 14.54 8.43
C VAL A 122 -2.32 13.18 8.19
N ILE A 123 -2.90 12.11 8.74
CA ILE A 123 -2.38 10.75 8.59
C ILE A 123 -2.38 10.31 7.13
N PHE A 124 -3.50 10.53 6.43
CA PHE A 124 -3.65 10.20 5.03
C PHE A 124 -2.58 10.87 4.16
N PHE A 125 -2.45 12.19 4.25
CA PHE A 125 -1.52 12.93 3.39
C PHE A 125 -0.07 12.67 3.76
N VAL A 126 0.28 12.60 5.05
CA VAL A 126 1.65 12.31 5.48
C VAL A 126 2.09 10.94 4.97
N ARG A 127 1.26 9.90 5.08
CA ARG A 127 1.58 8.57 4.57
C ARG A 127 1.69 8.53 3.05
N LEU A 128 0.74 9.15 2.34
CA LEU A 128 0.75 9.14 0.89
C LEU A 128 1.97 9.90 0.33
N ILE A 129 2.25 11.10 0.87
CA ILE A 129 3.37 11.94 0.42
C ILE A 129 4.72 11.29 0.77
N SER A 130 4.87 10.77 1.99
CA SER A 130 6.12 10.11 2.40
C SER A 130 6.41 8.85 1.57
N ALA A 131 5.40 8.02 1.32
CA ALA A 131 5.52 6.85 0.44
C ALA A 131 5.90 7.27 -0.98
N PHE A 132 5.24 8.29 -1.53
CA PHE A 132 5.53 8.79 -2.86
C PHE A 132 6.96 9.32 -2.98
N ILE A 133 7.40 10.18 -2.05
CA ILE A 133 8.75 10.75 -2.04
C ILE A 133 9.80 9.64 -1.93
N LEU A 134 9.62 8.70 -0.99
CA LEU A 134 10.55 7.59 -0.77
C LEU A 134 10.70 6.74 -2.04
N THR A 135 9.59 6.29 -2.61
CA THR A 135 9.60 5.44 -3.80
C THR A 135 10.13 6.18 -5.03
N TYR A 136 9.79 7.47 -5.18
CA TYR A 136 10.30 8.30 -6.27
C TYR A 136 11.83 8.45 -6.22
N ILE A 137 12.39 8.75 -5.05
CA ILE A 137 13.83 8.84 -4.85
C ILE A 137 14.52 7.52 -5.21
N LEU A 138 13.99 6.41 -4.71
CA LEU A 138 14.53 5.08 -5.01
C LEU A 138 14.43 4.76 -6.51
N SER A 139 13.34 5.13 -7.18
CA SER A 139 13.16 4.93 -8.61
C SER A 139 14.25 5.63 -9.43
N ILE A 140 14.65 6.84 -9.03
CA ILE A 140 15.77 7.58 -9.66
C ILE A 140 17.11 6.89 -9.42
N ILE A 141 17.38 6.44 -8.20
CA ILE A 141 18.65 5.77 -7.83
C ILE A 141 18.81 4.48 -8.63
N PHE A 142 17.74 3.69 -8.75
CA PHE A 142 17.76 2.45 -9.53
C PHE A 142 18.00 2.70 -11.03
N ASP A 143 17.42 3.74 -11.61
CA ASP A 143 17.64 4.11 -13.02
C ASP A 143 19.12 4.44 -13.32
N LYS A 144 19.75 5.23 -12.45
CA LYS A 144 21.17 5.60 -12.59
C LYS A 144 22.08 4.38 -12.51
N SER A 145 21.82 3.50 -11.54
CA SER A 145 22.60 2.26 -11.35
C SER A 145 22.51 1.32 -12.56
N ASN A 146 21.31 1.20 -13.15
CA ASN A 146 21.10 0.32 -14.30
C ASN A 146 21.74 0.89 -15.59
N THR A 147 21.70 2.20 -15.77
CA THR A 147 22.32 2.89 -16.92
C THR A 147 23.85 2.79 -16.89
N ALA A 148 24.46 3.01 -15.72
CA ALA A 148 25.91 2.91 -15.55
C ALA A 148 26.42 1.48 -15.80
N LYS A 149 25.70 0.45 -15.33
CA LYS A 149 26.03 -0.96 -15.61
C LYS A 149 25.96 -1.31 -17.09
N ARG A 150 25.02 -0.72 -17.83
CA ARG A 150 24.85 -1.01 -19.27
C ARG A 150 26.01 -0.44 -20.10
N ILE A 151 26.43 0.79 -19.82
CA ILE A 151 27.55 1.45 -20.50
C ILE A 151 28.85 0.66 -20.29
N ILE A 152 29.16 0.27 -19.04
CA ILE A 152 30.35 -0.53 -18.74
C ILE A 152 30.32 -1.88 -19.45
N LYS A 153 29.14 -2.52 -19.55
CA LYS A 153 29.00 -3.80 -20.26
C LYS A 153 29.21 -3.65 -21.77
N GLU A 154 28.71 -2.57 -22.39
CA GLU A 154 28.92 -2.26 -23.81
C GLU A 154 30.39 -1.96 -24.11
N GLU A 155 31.09 -1.28 -23.20
CA GLU A 155 32.52 -0.95 -23.36
C GLU A 155 33.47 -2.14 -23.11
N ILE A 156 33.04 -3.15 -22.34
CA ILE A 156 33.80 -4.41 -22.15
C ILE A 156 33.50 -5.42 -23.27
N ALA A 157 32.36 -5.28 -23.97
CA ALA A 157 31.93 -6.22 -25.01
C ALA A 157 32.26 -5.78 -26.45
N GLY A 158 32.76 -4.56 -26.64
CA GLY A 158 33.31 -4.04 -27.90
C GLY A 158 34.82 -4.11 -27.92
#